data_AF-A0AAW3KDQ8-F1
#
_entry.id   AF-A0AAW3KDQ8-F1
#
_cell.length_a   1.000
_cell.length_b   1.000
_cell.length_c   1.000
_cell.angle_alpha   90.00
_cell.angle_beta   90.00
_cell.angle_gamma   90.00
#
_symmetry.space_group_name_H-M   'P 1'
#
loop_
_entity.id
_entity.type
_entity.pdbx_description
1 polymer ?
#
loop_
_entity_poly.entity_id
_entity_poly.type
_entity_poly.pdbx_seq_one_letter_code
_entity_poly.pdbx_strand_id
1 'polypeptide(L)'
;MLQLVNLFLVIFGVIAAGSGLVWWRSQPTLALLLLVFGLALIALAYFSDRGRERRAEQRKRAAIQQRIDEFARRPAGSSQTLQVHGGLRYVLAGLSLTLLGVAVVIMASADVRHDVIPLMLGVLLVPTGLLFLLRALAGVGQPALELDGVGFATPLTGRIPWREVSGICLRTVTQRNGSESFFLMFRVQRFARVAPRIHWSDRLLAVFHLGALARGVVNVSLPSKKDPPAAVYALARQLWKQSTGNDYEWSPLQSDAYNEAMKRAGALAARLDEPGAMEATLAHPEQMEQAMAQMSADMALIAAEHRRQAKKQRWMLALFLPLIVLLMAWPWIMRLWAR
;
A
#
# COMPACT_ATOMS: atom_id res chain seq x y z
N MET A 1 -19.23 -25.93 -0.88
CA MET A 1 -20.44 -26.29 -1.66
C MET A 1 -20.40 -25.69 -3.06
N LEU A 2 -20.62 -24.38 -3.27
CA LEU A 2 -20.67 -23.79 -4.63
C LEU A 2 -19.36 -23.79 -5.44
N GLN A 3 -18.18 -23.77 -4.80
CA GLN A 3 -16.89 -23.92 -5.52
C GLN A 3 -16.73 -25.31 -6.14
N LEU A 4 -17.21 -26.34 -5.46
CA LEU A 4 -17.22 -27.70 -6.01
C LEU A 4 -18.19 -27.80 -7.19
N VAL A 5 -19.34 -27.12 -7.13
CA VAL A 5 -20.30 -27.06 -8.24
C VAL A 5 -19.71 -26.39 -9.49
N ASN A 6 -19.04 -25.24 -9.36
CA ASN A 6 -18.35 -24.60 -10.49
C ASN A 6 -17.19 -25.46 -11.03
N LEU A 7 -16.44 -26.16 -10.16
CA LEU A 7 -15.40 -27.10 -10.58
C LEU A 7 -15.97 -28.26 -11.38
N PHE A 8 -17.07 -28.87 -10.91
CA PHE A 8 -17.76 -29.94 -11.64
C PHE A 8 -18.31 -29.45 -12.98
N LEU A 9 -18.90 -28.25 -13.04
CA LEU A 9 -19.38 -27.66 -14.29
C LEU A 9 -18.27 -27.50 -15.33
N VAL A 10 -17.06 -27.08 -14.92
CA VAL A 10 -15.90 -27.00 -15.82
C VAL A 10 -15.44 -28.38 -16.27
N ILE A 11 -15.34 -29.35 -15.34
CA ILE A 11 -14.92 -30.72 -15.67
C ILE A 11 -15.91 -31.37 -16.67
N PHE A 12 -17.21 -31.30 -16.40
CA PHE A 12 -18.24 -31.83 -17.30
C PHE A 12 -18.28 -31.08 -18.64
N GLY A 13 -18.07 -29.76 -18.63
CA GLY A 13 -18.00 -28.96 -19.86
C GLY A 13 -16.81 -29.33 -20.76
N VAL A 14 -15.63 -29.56 -20.17
CA VAL A 14 -14.43 -30.00 -20.91
C VAL A 14 -14.60 -31.42 -21.45
N ILE A 15 -15.16 -32.34 -20.67
CA ILE A 15 -15.43 -33.71 -21.11
C ILE A 15 -16.42 -33.70 -22.29
N ALA A 16 -17.53 -32.95 -22.18
CA ALA A 16 -18.54 -32.86 -23.24
C ALA A 16 -17.97 -32.25 -24.54
N ALA A 17 -17.18 -31.18 -24.44
CA ALA A 17 -16.53 -30.56 -25.59
C ALA A 17 -15.48 -31.50 -26.24
N GLY A 18 -14.70 -32.21 -25.41
CA GLY A 18 -13.74 -33.20 -25.88
C GLY A 18 -14.41 -34.39 -26.59
N SER A 19 -15.50 -34.92 -26.03
CA SER A 19 -16.29 -35.98 -26.66
C SER A 19 -16.92 -35.55 -27.99
N GLY A 20 -17.41 -34.30 -28.07
CA GLY A 20 -17.91 -33.72 -29.32
C GLY A 20 -16.84 -33.65 -30.42
N LEU A 21 -15.60 -33.30 -30.06
CA LEU A 21 -14.46 -33.26 -30.98
C LEU A 21 -14.08 -34.64 -31.54
N VAL A 22 -14.13 -35.70 -30.72
CA VAL A 22 -13.81 -37.07 -31.15
C VAL A 22 -14.88 -37.62 -32.10
N TRP A 23 -16.15 -37.30 -31.87
CA TRP A 23 -17.29 -37.81 -32.65
C TRP A 23 -17.64 -36.97 -33.89
N TRP A 24 -16.90 -35.88 -34.13
CA TRP A 24 -17.12 -34.97 -35.26
C TRP A 24 -17.12 -35.68 -36.62
N ARG A 25 -16.29 -36.72 -36.76
CA ARG A 25 -16.11 -37.45 -38.02
C ARG A 25 -17.18 -38.51 -38.26
N SER A 26 -17.84 -39.01 -37.22
CA SER A 26 -18.83 -40.08 -37.31
C SER A 26 -20.27 -39.55 -37.29
N GLN A 27 -20.58 -38.54 -36.46
CA GLN A 27 -21.93 -37.98 -36.34
C GLN A 27 -21.88 -36.46 -36.07
N PRO A 28 -21.87 -35.62 -37.12
CA PRO A 28 -21.60 -34.19 -37.00
C PRO A 28 -22.68 -33.41 -36.24
N THR A 29 -23.94 -33.86 -36.28
CA THR A 29 -25.06 -33.21 -35.57
C THR A 29 -24.97 -33.38 -34.05
N LEU A 30 -24.70 -34.60 -33.59
CA LEU A 30 -24.49 -34.90 -32.16
C LEU A 30 -23.20 -34.28 -31.64
N ALA A 31 -22.14 -34.29 -32.46
CA ALA A 31 -20.89 -33.63 -32.14
C ALA A 31 -21.06 -32.12 -31.90
N LEU A 32 -21.82 -31.44 -32.77
CA LEU A 32 -22.09 -30.00 -32.63
C LEU A 32 -22.91 -29.68 -31.38
N LEU A 33 -23.93 -30.49 -31.06
CA LEU A 33 -24.73 -30.32 -29.84
C LEU A 33 -23.89 -30.48 -28.56
N LEU A 34 -23.01 -31.49 -28.51
CA LEU A 34 -22.12 -31.72 -27.36
C LEU A 34 -21.09 -30.59 -27.20
N LEU A 35 -20.59 -30.05 -28.30
CA LEU A 35 -19.63 -28.95 -28.30
C LEU A 35 -20.27 -27.65 -27.80
N VAL A 36 -21.48 -27.32 -28.30
CA VAL A 36 -22.26 -26.16 -27.84
C VAL A 36 -22.63 -26.32 -26.36
N PHE A 37 -23.05 -27.51 -25.94
CA PHE A 37 -23.39 -27.78 -24.54
C PHE A 37 -22.16 -27.67 -23.62
N GLY A 38 -21.02 -28.23 -24.01
CA GLY A 38 -19.76 -28.12 -23.27
C GLY A 38 -19.29 -26.68 -23.10
N LEU A 39 -19.34 -25.89 -24.18
CA LEU A 39 -19.01 -24.46 -24.14
C LEU A 39 -19.98 -23.65 -23.28
N ALA A 40 -21.29 -23.96 -23.33
CA ALA A 40 -22.29 -23.30 -22.49
C ALA A 40 -22.06 -23.55 -20.99
N LEU A 41 -21.69 -24.78 -20.60
CA LEU A 41 -21.36 -25.12 -19.21
C LEU A 41 -20.12 -24.38 -18.71
N ILE A 42 -19.08 -24.28 -19.53
CA ILE A 42 -17.85 -23.52 -19.21
C ILE A 42 -18.17 -22.02 -19.06
N ALA A 43 -18.96 -21.45 -19.98
CA ALA A 43 -19.38 -20.06 -19.92
C ALA A 43 -20.23 -19.78 -18.66
N LEU A 44 -21.12 -20.69 -18.29
CA LEU A 44 -21.95 -20.59 -17.08
C LEU A 44 -21.11 -20.62 -15.80
N ALA A 45 -20.11 -21.51 -15.72
CA ALA A 45 -19.18 -21.57 -14.60
C ALA A 45 -18.37 -20.27 -14.47
N TYR A 46 -17.89 -19.72 -15.59
CA TYR A 46 -17.16 -18.46 -15.62
C TYR A 46 -18.01 -17.26 -15.18
N PHE A 47 -19.26 -17.16 -15.68
CA PHE A 47 -20.18 -16.09 -15.26
C PHE A 47 -20.59 -16.19 -13.79
N SER A 48 -20.82 -17.42 -13.31
CA SER A 48 -21.11 -17.71 -11.90
C SER A 48 -19.97 -17.25 -10.99
N ASP A 49 -18.73 -17.57 -11.34
CA ASP A 49 -17.57 -17.20 -10.51
C ASP A 49 -17.32 -15.68 -10.53
N ARG A 50 -17.44 -15.04 -11.70
CA ARG A 50 -17.37 -13.58 -11.82
C ARG A 50 -18.48 -12.87 -11.06
N GLY A 51 -19.68 -13.46 -11.00
CA GLY A 51 -20.79 -12.98 -10.19
C GLY A 51 -20.50 -13.08 -8.69
N ARG A 52 -19.79 -14.12 -8.24
CA ARG A 52 -19.36 -14.28 -6.84
C ARG A 52 -18.30 -13.29 -6.44
N GLU A 53 -17.29 -13.07 -7.29
CA GLU A 53 -16.29 -12.04 -7.06
C GLU A 53 -16.95 -10.66 -6.92
N ARG A 54 -17.85 -10.32 -7.85
CA ARG A 54 -18.62 -9.06 -7.79
C ARG A 54 -19.45 -8.95 -6.51
N ARG A 55 -20.14 -10.01 -6.08
CA ARG A 55 -20.93 -10.00 -4.84
C ARG A 55 -20.04 -9.90 -3.60
N ALA A 56 -18.88 -10.56 -3.58
CA ALA A 56 -17.93 -10.47 -2.49
C ALA A 56 -17.32 -9.07 -2.40
N GLU A 57 -16.95 -8.47 -3.53
CA GLU A 57 -16.52 -7.08 -3.61
C GLU A 57 -17.62 -6.11 -3.18
N GLN A 58 -18.86 -6.30 -3.63
CA GLN A 58 -20.00 -5.48 -3.21
C GLN A 58 -20.26 -5.58 -1.71
N ARG A 59 -20.19 -6.77 -1.11
CA ARG A 59 -20.30 -6.94 0.35
C ARG A 59 -19.16 -6.26 1.10
N LYS A 60 -17.92 -6.37 0.60
CA LYS A 60 -16.78 -5.64 1.17
C LYS A 60 -17.00 -4.13 1.10
N ARG A 61 -17.42 -3.61 -0.06
CA ARG A 61 -17.72 -2.18 -0.25
C ARG A 61 -18.86 -1.73 0.65
N ALA A 62 -19.93 -2.51 0.78
CA ALA A 62 -21.04 -2.22 1.67
C ALA A 62 -20.61 -2.20 3.15
N ALA A 63 -19.79 -3.15 3.59
CA ALA A 63 -19.25 -3.15 4.96
C ALA A 63 -18.32 -1.96 5.24
N ILE A 64 -17.51 -1.57 4.26
CA ILE A 64 -16.68 -0.36 4.33
C ILE A 64 -17.59 0.87 4.44
N GLN A 65 -18.59 0.99 3.57
CA GLN A 65 -19.50 2.13 3.54
C GLN A 65 -20.31 2.23 4.83
N GLN A 66 -20.87 1.13 5.32
CA GLN A 66 -21.58 1.09 6.60
C GLN A 66 -20.72 1.58 7.75
N ARG A 67 -19.43 1.19 7.79
CA ARG A 67 -18.50 1.67 8.82
C ARG A 67 -18.17 3.15 8.65
N ILE A 68 -17.99 3.61 7.42
CA ILE A 68 -17.80 5.04 7.13
C ILE A 68 -19.04 5.84 7.58
N ASP A 69 -20.23 5.38 7.25
CA ASP A 69 -21.49 6.03 7.63
C ASP A 69 -21.68 6.00 9.15
N GLU A 70 -21.30 4.90 9.82
CA GLU A 70 -21.31 4.79 11.28
C GLU A 70 -20.34 5.81 11.91
N PHE A 71 -19.16 6.01 11.33
CA PHE A 71 -18.21 7.03 11.77
C PHE A 71 -18.71 8.45 11.47
N ALA A 72 -19.34 8.68 10.31
CA ALA A 72 -19.85 9.98 9.89
C ALA A 72 -21.06 10.43 10.72
N ARG A 73 -21.88 9.49 11.20
CA ARG A 73 -23.04 9.77 12.08
C ARG A 73 -22.66 10.05 13.52
N ARG A 74 -21.40 9.84 13.93
CA ARG A 74 -20.97 10.16 15.29
C ARG A 74 -20.88 11.67 15.46
N PRO A 75 -21.41 12.23 16.56
CA PRO A 75 -21.35 13.67 16.79
C PRO A 75 -19.90 14.14 16.83
N ALA A 76 -19.60 15.15 16.01
CA ALA A 76 -18.30 15.80 15.98
C ALA A 76 -18.00 16.35 17.38
N GLY A 77 -17.04 15.74 18.07
CA GLY A 77 -16.70 16.07 19.46
C GLY A 77 -16.92 14.95 20.48
N SER A 78 -17.46 13.79 20.09
CA SER A 78 -17.42 12.63 21.00
C SER A 78 -15.96 12.22 21.23
N SER A 79 -15.49 12.26 22.47
CA SER A 79 -14.13 11.95 22.93
C SER A 79 -13.73 10.47 22.78
N GLN A 80 -14.38 9.74 21.87
CA GLN A 80 -14.09 8.33 21.63
C GLN A 80 -12.89 8.19 20.70
N THR A 81 -11.74 7.89 21.32
CA THR A 81 -10.51 7.55 20.62
C THR A 81 -10.69 6.23 19.86
N LEU A 82 -10.52 6.22 18.53
CA LEU A 82 -10.44 4.97 17.79
C LEU A 82 -9.07 4.34 18.04
N GLN A 83 -9.05 3.23 18.79
CA GLN A 83 -7.85 2.49 19.13
C GLN A 83 -7.65 1.28 18.21
N VAL A 84 -6.78 1.42 17.23
CA VAL A 84 -6.36 0.32 16.35
C VAL A 84 -5.24 -0.44 17.04
N HIS A 85 -5.49 -1.69 17.42
CA HIS A 85 -4.49 -2.53 18.09
C HIS A 85 -3.57 -3.17 17.05
N GLY A 86 -2.26 -3.06 17.27
CA GLY A 86 -1.27 -3.71 16.41
C GLY A 86 -1.32 -5.23 16.54
N GLY A 87 -1.04 -5.94 15.45
CA GLY A 87 -0.86 -7.39 15.52
C GLY A 87 0.52 -7.78 16.04
N LEU A 88 0.62 -8.90 16.75
CA LEU A 88 1.88 -9.55 17.18
C LEU A 88 2.83 -9.96 16.03
N ARG A 89 2.43 -9.72 14.77
CA ARG A 89 3.20 -10.07 13.57
C ARG A 89 4.60 -9.47 13.56
N TYR A 90 4.76 -8.22 13.98
CA TYR A 90 6.07 -7.57 14.01
C TYR A 90 6.98 -8.14 15.10
N VAL A 91 6.42 -8.54 16.23
CA VAL A 91 7.15 -9.25 17.30
C VAL A 91 7.61 -10.61 16.80
N LEU A 92 6.71 -11.40 16.19
CA LEU A 92 7.02 -12.70 15.62
C LEU A 92 8.06 -12.60 14.49
N ALA A 93 7.92 -11.61 13.60
CA ALA A 93 8.86 -11.39 12.51
C ALA A 93 10.26 -11.02 13.03
N GLY A 94 10.35 -10.09 13.99
CA GLY A 94 11.62 -9.73 14.64
C GLY A 94 12.27 -10.92 15.34
N LEU A 95 11.49 -11.73 16.05
CA LEU A 95 11.96 -12.94 16.72
C LEU A 95 12.47 -13.99 15.71
N SER A 96 11.70 -14.26 14.65
CA SER A 96 12.13 -15.20 13.59
C SER A 96 13.40 -14.74 12.89
N LEU A 97 13.54 -13.42 12.64
CA LEU A 97 14.71 -12.86 11.98
C LEU A 97 15.96 -12.98 12.86
N THR A 98 15.80 -12.75 14.17
CA THR A 98 16.88 -12.88 15.15
C THR A 98 17.32 -14.34 15.27
N LEU A 99 16.37 -15.28 15.41
CA LEU A 99 16.66 -16.71 15.47
C LEU A 99 17.34 -17.22 14.19
N LEU A 100 16.87 -16.77 13.02
CA LEU A 100 17.49 -17.11 11.75
C LEU A 100 18.93 -16.57 11.67
N GLY A 101 19.15 -15.33 12.07
CA GLY A 101 20.49 -14.73 12.12
C GLY A 101 21.43 -15.53 13.03
N VAL A 102 20.98 -15.89 14.22
CA VAL A 102 21.76 -16.71 15.18
C VAL A 102 22.07 -18.09 14.60
N ALA A 103 21.09 -18.77 13.99
CA ALA A 103 21.29 -20.07 13.36
C ALA A 103 22.33 -20.00 12.24
N VAL A 104 22.28 -18.95 11.40
CA VAL A 104 23.26 -18.72 10.33
C VAL A 104 24.67 -18.49 10.90
N VAL A 105 24.82 -17.72 11.98
CA VAL A 105 26.12 -17.52 12.65
C VAL A 105 26.66 -18.84 13.22
N ILE A 106 25.81 -19.65 13.87
CA ILE A 106 26.21 -20.95 14.44
C ILE A 106 26.64 -21.91 13.33
N MET A 107 25.87 -22.00 12.23
CA MET A 107 26.22 -22.87 11.11
C MET A 107 27.51 -22.41 10.40
N ALA A 108 27.70 -21.11 10.22
CA ALA A 108 28.90 -20.57 9.58
C ALA A 108 30.17 -20.73 10.44
N SER A 109 30.02 -20.72 11.76
CA SER A 109 31.15 -20.92 12.70
C SER A 109 31.46 -22.40 12.97
N ALA A 110 30.50 -23.31 12.75
CA ALA A 110 30.72 -24.75 12.84
C ALA A 110 31.33 -25.36 11.57
N ASP A 111 31.34 -24.63 10.44
CA ASP A 111 31.93 -25.10 9.20
C ASP A 111 33.46 -24.87 9.20
N VAL A 112 34.22 -25.93 8.85
CA VAL A 112 35.69 -25.93 8.85
C VAL A 112 36.25 -24.88 7.88
N ARG A 113 35.50 -24.56 6.82
CA ARG A 113 35.92 -23.60 5.77
C ARG A 113 35.80 -22.14 6.18
N HIS A 114 35.12 -21.81 7.29
CA HIS A 114 34.93 -20.44 7.78
C HIS A 114 34.49 -19.47 6.65
N ASP A 115 33.45 -19.84 5.91
CA ASP A 115 32.94 -18.96 4.85
C ASP A 115 32.48 -17.62 5.45
N VAL A 116 33.17 -16.55 5.08
CA VAL A 116 32.99 -15.19 5.64
C VAL A 116 31.61 -14.60 5.28
N ILE A 117 31.05 -15.02 4.15
CA ILE A 117 29.78 -14.50 3.60
C ILE A 117 28.58 -14.83 4.51
N PRO A 118 28.29 -16.10 4.86
CA PRO A 118 27.20 -16.43 5.77
C PRO A 118 27.42 -15.85 7.18
N LEU A 119 28.68 -15.77 7.64
CA LEU A 119 29.00 -15.12 8.91
C LEU A 119 28.59 -13.64 8.91
N MET A 120 28.98 -12.88 7.89
CA MET A 120 28.59 -11.47 7.73
C MET A 120 27.08 -11.29 7.63
N LEU A 121 26.39 -12.20 6.93
CA LEU A 121 24.94 -12.17 6.81
C LEU A 121 24.26 -12.40 8.16
N GLY A 122 24.72 -13.37 8.95
CA GLY A 122 24.21 -13.64 10.29
C GLY A 122 24.45 -12.46 11.24
N VAL A 123 25.66 -11.90 11.23
CA VAL A 123 26.03 -10.70 12.01
C VAL A 123 25.19 -9.48 11.65
N LEU A 124 24.70 -9.36 10.42
CA LEU A 124 23.78 -8.30 10.01
C LEU A 124 22.32 -8.59 10.41
N LEU A 125 21.88 -9.84 10.29
CA LEU A 125 20.50 -10.26 10.55
C LEU A 125 20.12 -10.14 12.03
N VAL A 126 21.03 -10.54 12.93
CA VAL A 126 20.79 -10.50 14.40
C VAL A 126 20.46 -9.09 14.91
N PRO A 127 21.31 -8.05 14.71
CA PRO A 127 21.00 -6.70 15.18
C PRO A 127 19.77 -6.10 14.49
N THR A 128 19.54 -6.45 13.22
CA THR A 128 18.34 -6.02 12.49
C THR A 128 17.07 -6.62 13.12
N GLY A 129 17.07 -7.92 13.40
CA GLY A 129 15.95 -8.61 14.06
C GLY A 129 15.69 -8.08 15.47
N LEU A 130 16.76 -7.84 16.23
CA LEU A 130 16.68 -7.27 17.56
C LEU A 130 16.11 -5.85 17.54
N LEU A 131 16.51 -5.02 16.56
CA LEU A 131 15.97 -3.67 16.38
C LEU A 131 14.45 -3.71 16.11
N PHE A 132 13.99 -4.62 15.24
CA PHE A 132 12.56 -4.82 14.99
C PHE A 132 11.82 -5.27 16.25
N LEU A 133 12.41 -6.20 17.01
CA LEU A 133 11.83 -6.73 18.23
C LEU A 133 11.69 -5.63 19.30
N LEU A 134 12.75 -4.87 19.56
CA LEU A 134 12.75 -3.76 20.53
C LEU A 134 11.74 -2.68 20.15
N ARG A 135 11.61 -2.37 18.85
CA ARG A 135 10.61 -1.42 18.36
C ARG A 135 9.19 -1.96 18.52
N ALA A 136 8.97 -3.25 18.29
CA ALA A 136 7.65 -3.88 18.47
C ALA A 136 7.26 -3.97 19.95
N LEU A 137 8.23 -4.24 20.84
CA LEU A 137 8.06 -4.26 22.30
C LEU A 137 7.59 -2.91 22.85
N ALA A 138 8.09 -1.80 22.32
CA ALA A 138 7.64 -0.47 22.70
C ALA A 138 6.13 -0.22 22.42
N GLY A 139 5.51 -1.02 21.56
CA GLY A 139 4.07 -0.98 21.29
C GLY A 139 3.24 -2.06 21.99
N VAL A 140 3.86 -2.95 22.78
CA VAL A 140 3.12 -4.01 23.48
C VAL A 140 2.27 -3.41 24.60
N GLY A 141 0.97 -3.69 24.58
CA GLY A 141 0.00 -3.15 25.55
C GLY A 141 -0.53 -1.75 25.23
N GLN A 142 -0.09 -1.14 24.12
CA GLN A 142 -0.62 0.13 23.62
C GLN A 142 -1.29 -0.05 22.26
N PRO A 143 -2.33 0.75 21.92
CA PRO A 143 -2.88 0.74 20.58
C PRO A 143 -1.83 1.24 19.57
N ALA A 144 -1.74 0.57 18.42
CA ALA A 144 -0.82 0.95 17.35
C ALA A 144 -1.15 2.31 16.72
N LEU A 145 -2.43 2.70 16.75
CA LEU A 145 -2.90 4.02 16.35
C LEU A 145 -4.11 4.41 17.19
N GLU A 146 -4.05 5.61 17.73
CA GLU A 146 -5.22 6.30 18.28
C GLU A 146 -5.59 7.46 17.35
N LEU A 147 -6.88 7.57 17.00
CA LEU A 147 -7.43 8.72 16.28
C LEU A 147 -8.44 9.43 17.18
N ASP A 148 -8.31 10.75 17.28
CA ASP A 148 -9.17 11.62 18.08
C ASP A 148 -9.34 12.98 17.40
N GLY A 149 -10.28 13.81 17.86
CA GLY A 149 -10.51 15.17 17.33
C GLY A 149 -9.30 16.10 17.45
N VAL A 150 -8.39 15.83 18.40
CA VAL A 150 -7.17 16.64 18.61
C VAL A 150 -6.05 16.26 17.63
N GLY A 151 -5.93 14.97 17.28
CA GLY A 151 -4.79 14.47 16.52
C GLY A 151 -4.75 12.95 16.44
N PHE A 152 -3.62 12.42 15.98
CA PHE A 152 -3.34 10.99 16.03
C PHE A 152 -2.21 10.69 17.02
N ALA A 153 -2.23 9.52 17.64
CA ALA A 153 -1.14 9.07 18.51
C ALA A 153 -0.64 7.68 18.10
N THR A 154 0.67 7.49 18.24
CA THR A 154 1.29 6.16 18.13
C THR A 154 2.19 5.91 19.36
N PRO A 155 2.45 4.65 19.73
CA PRO A 155 3.31 4.31 20.87
C PRO A 155 4.71 4.92 20.79
N LEU A 156 5.22 5.08 19.56
CA LEU A 156 6.59 5.51 19.30
C LEU A 156 6.76 7.02 19.21
N THR A 157 5.71 7.73 18.78
CA THR A 157 5.76 9.18 18.51
C THR A 157 5.00 10.00 19.55
N GLY A 158 4.12 9.36 20.32
CA GLY A 158 3.11 10.06 21.10
C GLY A 158 2.09 10.76 20.21
N ARG A 159 1.32 11.68 20.81
CA ARG A 159 0.23 12.40 20.15
C ARG A 159 0.74 13.57 19.30
N ILE A 160 0.32 13.61 18.04
CA ILE A 160 0.63 14.66 17.07
C ILE A 160 -0.69 15.34 16.66
N PRO A 161 -0.79 16.68 16.82
CA PRO A 161 -2.03 17.40 16.52
C PRO A 161 -2.26 17.50 15.00
N TRP A 162 -3.53 17.52 14.59
CA TRP A 162 -3.89 17.55 13.16
C TRP A 162 -3.34 18.75 12.39
N ARG A 163 -3.18 19.90 13.06
CA ARG A 163 -2.60 21.12 12.47
C ARG A 163 -1.19 20.95 11.92
N GLU A 164 -0.45 19.95 12.42
CA GLU A 164 0.93 19.66 12.00
C GLU A 164 0.99 18.58 10.90
N VAL A 165 -0.16 18.00 10.55
CA VAL A 165 -0.30 16.97 9.52
C VAL A 165 -0.53 17.66 8.19
N SER A 166 0.39 17.44 7.25
CA SER A 166 0.34 18.02 5.91
C SER A 166 -0.13 17.03 4.83
N GLY A 167 -0.54 15.82 5.20
CA GLY A 167 -1.03 14.84 4.25
C GLY A 167 -1.31 13.47 4.88
N ILE A 168 -2.31 12.78 4.35
CA ILE A 168 -2.70 11.43 4.79
C ILE A 168 -2.87 10.57 3.54
N CYS A 169 -2.28 9.38 3.54
CA CYS A 169 -2.37 8.43 2.43
C CYS A 169 -2.55 7.01 2.95
N LEU A 170 -3.44 6.23 2.33
CA LEU A 170 -3.56 4.79 2.57
C LEU A 170 -2.84 4.03 1.45
N ARG A 171 -1.76 3.34 1.81
CA ARG A 171 -1.03 2.46 0.90
C ARG A 171 -1.48 1.02 1.08
N THR A 172 -1.91 0.40 -0.01
CA THR A 172 -2.23 -1.03 -0.07
C THR A 172 -1.09 -1.78 -0.76
N VAL A 173 -0.61 -2.84 -0.13
CA VAL A 173 0.38 -3.76 -0.71
C VAL A 173 -0.27 -5.13 -0.84
N THR A 174 -0.52 -5.54 -2.07
CA THR A 174 -1.02 -6.88 -2.42
C THR A 174 0.15 -7.86 -2.45
N GLN A 175 0.08 -8.90 -1.61
CA GLN A 175 1.05 -10.00 -1.63
C GLN A 175 0.61 -11.09 -2.62
N ARG A 176 1.56 -11.92 -3.07
CA ARG A 176 1.33 -13.00 -4.04
C ARG A 176 0.28 -14.03 -3.58
N ASN A 177 0.07 -14.17 -2.27
CA ASN A 177 -0.94 -15.04 -1.67
C ASN A 177 -2.35 -14.41 -1.63
N GLY A 178 -2.56 -13.26 -2.28
CA GLY A 178 -3.82 -12.52 -2.26
C GLY A 178 -4.07 -11.79 -0.94
N SER A 179 -3.12 -11.79 0.01
CA SER A 179 -3.26 -11.01 1.25
C SER A 179 -2.89 -9.55 1.02
N GLU A 180 -3.71 -8.66 1.56
CA GLU A 180 -3.52 -7.22 1.48
C GLU A 180 -2.95 -6.71 2.80
N SER A 181 -1.84 -5.98 2.72
CA SER A 181 -1.26 -5.23 3.84
C SER A 181 -1.54 -3.76 3.64
N PHE A 182 -2.14 -3.12 4.65
CA PHE A 182 -2.55 -1.73 4.61
C PHE A 182 -1.64 -0.89 5.51
N PHE A 183 -1.14 0.21 4.98
CA PHE A 183 -0.30 1.16 5.69
C PHE A 183 -0.90 2.55 5.59
N LEU A 184 -1.30 3.10 6.73
CA LEU A 184 -1.72 4.49 6.83
C LEU A 184 -0.49 5.36 7.06
N MET A 185 -0.29 6.34 6.19
CA MET A 185 0.87 7.21 6.17
C MET A 185 0.44 8.64 6.50
N PHE A 186 1.08 9.25 7.49
CA PHE A 186 0.86 10.65 7.88
C PHE A 186 2.12 11.46 7.57
N ARG A 187 1.99 12.50 6.74
CA ARG A 187 3.07 13.46 6.47
C ARG A 187 3.09 14.52 7.55
N VAL A 188 4.25 14.68 8.20
CA VAL A 188 4.52 15.71 9.21
C VAL A 188 5.86 16.36 8.85
N GLN A 189 5.82 17.56 8.24
CA GLN A 189 7.03 18.23 7.75
C GLN A 189 8.04 18.51 8.87
N ARG A 190 7.56 18.91 10.06
CA ARG A 190 8.39 19.29 11.21
C ARG A 190 8.38 18.21 12.30
N PHE A 191 8.49 16.94 11.90
CA PHE A 191 8.34 15.80 12.80
C PHE A 191 9.23 15.91 14.06
N ALA A 192 10.49 16.29 13.92
CA ALA A 192 11.44 16.42 15.04
C ALA A 192 11.01 17.43 16.12
N ARG A 193 10.23 18.46 15.74
CA ARG A 193 9.75 19.51 16.65
C ARG A 193 8.39 19.16 17.27
N VAL A 194 7.58 18.44 16.52
CA VAL A 194 6.17 18.20 16.85
C VAL A 194 5.97 16.91 17.66
N ALA A 195 6.80 15.89 17.44
CA ALA A 195 6.68 14.63 18.12
C ALA A 195 7.08 14.78 19.61
N PRO A 196 6.16 14.60 20.57
CA PRO A 196 6.48 14.72 22.00
C PRO A 196 7.44 13.62 22.48
N ARG A 197 7.48 12.48 21.78
CA ARG A 197 8.40 11.38 22.06
C ARG A 197 9.01 10.91 20.75
N ILE A 198 10.32 10.65 20.75
CA ILE A 198 11.03 10.08 19.61
C ILE A 198 11.80 8.87 20.14
N HIS A 199 11.38 7.68 19.73
CA HIS A 199 12.06 6.45 20.11
C HIS A 199 13.48 6.43 19.53
N TRP A 200 14.47 5.90 20.27
CA TRP A 200 15.88 5.88 19.83
C TRP A 200 16.09 5.16 18.50
N SER A 201 15.26 4.15 18.19
CA SER A 201 15.33 3.46 16.90
C SER A 201 14.97 4.36 15.71
N ASP A 202 14.16 5.41 15.88
CA ASP A 202 13.94 6.41 14.83
C ASP A 202 15.18 7.27 14.57
N ARG A 203 16.03 7.50 15.58
CA ARG A 203 17.31 8.20 15.41
C ARG A 203 18.29 7.36 14.59
N LEU A 204 18.38 6.06 14.87
CA LEU A 204 19.21 5.14 14.08
C LEU A 204 18.71 5.04 12.63
N LEU A 205 17.39 4.88 12.43
CA LEU A 205 16.82 4.87 11.08
C LEU A 205 17.10 6.18 10.34
N ALA A 206 17.11 7.32 11.03
CA ALA A 206 17.39 8.61 10.41
C ALA A 206 18.80 8.71 9.83
N VAL A 207 19.81 8.08 10.45
CA VAL A 207 21.18 7.99 9.89
C VAL A 207 21.15 7.40 8.48
N PHE A 208 20.30 6.39 8.26
CA PHE A 208 20.11 5.75 6.97
C PHE A 208 19.06 6.43 6.07
N HIS A 209 18.62 7.65 6.40
CA HIS A 209 17.52 8.35 5.70
C HIS A 209 16.20 7.54 5.66
N LEU A 210 15.97 6.76 6.71
CA LEU A 210 14.77 5.95 6.94
C LEU A 210 13.99 6.47 8.16
N GLY A 211 12.73 6.05 8.28
CA GLY A 211 11.89 6.38 9.43
C GLY A 211 11.27 7.78 9.40
N ALA A 212 10.43 8.04 10.42
CA ALA A 212 9.64 9.27 10.50
C ALA A 212 10.51 10.53 10.72
N LEU A 213 11.65 10.38 11.39
CA LEU A 213 12.54 11.51 11.70
C LEU A 213 13.22 12.08 10.45
N ALA A 214 13.76 11.23 9.57
CA ALA A 214 14.39 11.71 8.34
C ALA A 214 13.38 12.02 7.23
N ARG A 215 12.34 11.19 7.09
CA ARG A 215 11.39 11.34 5.98
C ARG A 215 10.20 12.22 6.31
N GLY A 216 9.94 12.54 7.57
CA GLY A 216 8.74 13.26 8.01
C GLY A 216 7.44 12.52 7.66
N VAL A 217 7.47 11.18 7.65
CA VAL A 217 6.31 10.34 7.36
C VAL A 217 6.18 9.27 8.44
N VAL A 218 5.05 9.29 9.15
CA VAL A 218 4.69 8.26 10.13
C VAL A 218 3.89 7.18 9.43
N ASN A 219 4.45 5.96 9.39
CA ASN A 219 3.80 4.79 8.78
C ASN A 219 3.22 3.90 9.87
N VAL A 220 1.91 3.65 9.78
CA VAL A 220 1.18 2.76 10.70
C VAL A 220 0.60 1.61 9.90
N SER A 221 0.88 0.37 10.32
CA SER A 221 0.22 -0.80 9.72
C SER A 221 -1.17 -1.01 10.33
N LEU A 222 -2.17 -1.13 9.46
CA LEU A 222 -3.55 -1.37 9.86
C LEU A 222 -3.90 -2.85 9.69
N PRO A 223 -4.33 -3.56 10.75
CA PRO A 223 -4.84 -4.91 10.62
C PRO A 223 -6.24 -4.90 9.99
N SER A 224 -6.46 -5.75 8.99
CA SER A 224 -7.74 -5.83 8.24
C SER A 224 -8.89 -6.52 9.02
N LYS A 225 -8.69 -6.93 10.29
CA LYS A 225 -9.62 -7.84 11.00
C LYS A 225 -10.77 -7.17 11.75
N LYS A 226 -10.53 -6.05 12.45
CA LYS A 226 -11.52 -5.44 13.36
C LYS A 226 -12.27 -4.30 12.68
N ASP A 227 -11.53 -3.40 12.06
CA ASP A 227 -12.06 -2.25 11.32
C ASP A 227 -11.46 -2.23 9.92
N PRO A 228 -12.29 -2.01 8.87
CA PRO A 228 -11.79 -1.95 7.51
C PRO A 228 -10.80 -0.78 7.37
N PRO A 229 -9.58 -1.00 6.83
CA PRO A 229 -8.55 0.04 6.72
C PRO A 229 -9.00 1.29 5.93
N ALA A 230 -9.88 1.11 4.95
CA ALA A 230 -10.49 2.20 4.21
C ALA A 230 -11.39 3.10 5.09
N ALA A 231 -12.12 2.53 6.05
CA ALA A 231 -12.94 3.30 6.97
C ALA A 231 -12.09 4.05 8.00
N VAL A 232 -10.99 3.45 8.47
CA VAL A 232 -10.01 4.14 9.34
C VAL A 232 -9.37 5.33 8.61
N TYR A 233 -9.01 5.15 7.33
CA TYR A 233 -8.50 6.23 6.50
C TYR A 233 -9.54 7.35 6.28
N ALA A 234 -10.79 6.99 5.97
CA ALA A 234 -11.87 7.96 5.81
C ALA A 234 -12.10 8.78 7.08
N LEU A 235 -12.11 8.13 8.24
CA LEU A 235 -12.20 8.80 9.54
C LEU A 235 -11.02 9.75 9.78
N ALA A 236 -9.78 9.29 9.55
CA ALA A 236 -8.60 10.14 9.70
C ALA A 236 -8.65 11.38 8.79
N ARG A 237 -9.11 11.21 7.54
CA ARG A 237 -9.28 12.32 6.59
C ARG A 237 -10.40 13.25 7.02
N GLN A 238 -11.52 12.74 7.52
CA GLN A 238 -12.62 13.55 8.05
C GLN A 238 -12.17 14.39 9.24
N LEU A 239 -11.47 13.81 10.22
CA LEU A 239 -10.95 14.53 11.39
C LEU A 239 -9.92 15.59 10.99
N TRP A 240 -9.05 15.27 10.03
CA TRP A 240 -8.09 16.24 9.47
C TRP A 240 -8.77 17.38 8.72
N LYS A 241 -9.81 17.09 7.93
CA LYS A 241 -10.62 18.11 7.24
C LYS A 241 -11.38 19.00 8.23
N GLN A 242 -11.97 18.42 9.28
CA GLN A 242 -12.68 19.17 10.31
C GLN A 242 -11.75 20.10 11.10
N SER A 243 -10.53 19.65 11.39
CA SER A 243 -9.57 20.43 12.19
C SER A 243 -8.78 21.45 11.40
N THR A 244 -8.55 21.24 10.10
CA THR A 244 -7.67 22.10 9.29
C THR A 244 -8.35 22.74 8.07
N GLY A 245 -9.55 22.31 7.71
CA GLY A 245 -10.23 22.71 6.46
C GLY A 245 -9.61 22.14 5.18
N ASN A 246 -8.53 21.36 5.28
CA ASN A 246 -7.85 20.80 4.11
C ASN A 246 -8.55 19.55 3.58
N ASP A 247 -8.68 19.44 2.26
CA ASP A 247 -9.21 18.25 1.58
C ASP A 247 -8.48 17.96 0.26
N TYR A 248 -7.14 17.95 0.31
CA TYR A 248 -6.32 17.56 -0.83
C TYR A 248 -5.77 16.14 -0.65
N GLU A 249 -5.49 15.49 -1.78
CA GLU A 249 -4.83 14.19 -1.78
C GLU A 249 -3.30 14.36 -1.71
N TRP A 250 -2.66 13.59 -0.84
CA TRP A 250 -1.21 13.59 -0.69
C TRP A 250 -0.65 12.26 -1.21
N SER A 251 0.37 12.34 -2.08
CA SER A 251 1.04 11.17 -2.62
C SER A 251 2.45 11.01 -2.02
N PRO A 252 2.73 9.92 -1.27
CA PRO A 252 4.03 9.68 -0.65
C PRO A 252 5.15 9.33 -1.64
N LEU A 253 4.80 8.99 -2.89
CA LEU A 253 5.76 8.65 -3.95
C LEU A 253 6.23 9.88 -4.72
N GLN A 254 5.54 11.01 -4.54
CA GLN A 254 5.81 12.26 -5.24
C GLN A 254 6.64 13.21 -4.36
N SER A 255 7.32 14.15 -5.01
CA SER A 255 8.06 15.20 -4.31
C SER A 255 7.12 16.12 -3.52
N ASP A 256 7.63 16.78 -2.48
CA ASP A 256 6.83 17.76 -1.74
C ASP A 256 6.37 18.92 -2.65
N ALA A 257 7.22 19.35 -3.58
CA ALA A 257 6.88 20.37 -4.57
C ALA A 257 5.72 19.95 -5.49
N TYR A 258 5.67 18.68 -5.91
CA TYR A 258 4.53 18.14 -6.65
C TYR A 258 3.26 18.17 -5.82
N ASN A 259 3.32 17.73 -4.56
CA ASN A 259 2.16 17.70 -3.68
C ASN A 259 1.65 19.11 -3.36
N GLU A 260 2.54 20.09 -3.21
CA GLU A 260 2.17 21.50 -3.04
C GLU A 260 1.55 22.09 -4.31
N ALA A 261 2.09 21.78 -5.49
CA ALA A 261 1.53 22.18 -6.77
C ALA A 261 0.10 21.60 -6.96
N MET A 262 -0.09 20.31 -6.66
CA MET A 262 -1.41 19.68 -6.69
C MET A 262 -2.39 20.29 -5.69
N LYS A 263 -1.92 20.64 -4.48
CA LYS A 263 -2.73 21.35 -3.49
C LYS A 263 -3.19 22.72 -4.02
N ARG A 264 -2.29 23.50 -4.62
CA ARG A 264 -2.61 24.81 -5.20
C ARG A 264 -3.57 24.69 -6.38
N ALA A 265 -3.33 23.76 -7.29
CA ALA A 265 -4.20 23.49 -8.42
C ALA A 265 -5.62 23.08 -7.99
N GLY A 266 -5.73 22.20 -6.98
CA GLY A 266 -7.02 21.79 -6.42
C GLY A 266 -7.77 22.94 -5.74
N ALA A 267 -7.07 23.79 -4.98
CA ALA A 267 -7.67 24.96 -4.33
C ALA A 267 -8.17 25.99 -5.37
N LEU A 268 -7.44 26.17 -6.46
CA LEU A 268 -7.83 27.06 -7.55
C LEU A 268 -9.03 26.51 -8.32
N ALA A 269 -9.04 25.21 -8.62
CA ALA A 269 -10.19 24.56 -9.26
C ALA A 269 -11.47 24.67 -8.40
N ALA A 270 -11.36 24.45 -7.09
CA ALA A 270 -12.49 24.59 -6.17
C ALA A 270 -13.05 26.01 -6.13
N ARG A 271 -12.19 27.04 -6.19
CA ARG A 271 -12.62 28.45 -6.27
C ARG A 271 -13.35 28.78 -7.56
N LEU A 272 -12.94 28.18 -8.68
CA LEU A 272 -13.57 28.42 -9.99
C LEU A 272 -14.92 27.70 -10.15
N ASP A 273 -15.15 26.65 -9.36
CA ASP A 273 -16.40 25.88 -9.35
C ASP A 273 -17.47 26.53 -8.43
N GLU A 274 -17.11 27.57 -7.67
CA GLU A 274 -18.08 28.29 -6.81
C GLU A 274 -19.07 29.12 -7.65
N PRO A 275 -20.38 29.10 -7.31
CA PRO A 275 -21.38 29.88 -8.01
C PRO A 275 -21.10 31.39 -7.85
N GLY A 276 -20.97 32.11 -8.96
CA GLY A 276 -20.56 33.53 -9.00
C GLY A 276 -19.05 33.75 -9.10
N ALA A 277 -18.23 32.70 -9.05
CA ALA A 277 -16.77 32.81 -9.25
C ALA A 277 -16.42 33.41 -10.61
N MET A 278 -17.20 33.08 -11.65
CA MET A 278 -16.99 33.60 -12.99
C MET A 278 -17.22 35.12 -13.09
N GLU A 279 -18.21 35.65 -12.36
CA GLU A 279 -18.45 37.10 -12.23
C GLU A 279 -17.34 37.79 -11.42
N ALA A 280 -16.87 37.17 -10.33
CA ALA A 280 -15.75 37.68 -9.54
C ALA A 280 -14.43 37.68 -10.33
N THR A 281 -14.19 36.67 -11.18
CA THR A 281 -13.03 36.64 -12.08
C THR A 281 -13.11 37.68 -13.19
N LEU A 282 -14.32 38.01 -13.66
CA LEU A 282 -14.53 39.10 -14.63
C LEU A 282 -14.31 40.49 -14.00
N ALA A 283 -14.56 40.63 -12.69
CA ALA A 283 -14.30 41.86 -11.94
C ALA A 283 -12.80 42.13 -11.69
N HIS A 284 -11.96 41.08 -11.65
CA HIS A 284 -10.52 41.18 -11.40
C HIS A 284 -9.70 40.30 -12.36
N PRO A 285 -9.61 40.67 -13.65
CA PRO A 285 -8.94 39.87 -14.68
C PRO A 285 -7.44 39.66 -14.41
N GLU A 286 -6.75 40.64 -13.81
CA GLU A 286 -5.33 40.54 -13.44
C GLU A 286 -5.05 39.42 -12.42
N GLN A 287 -5.97 39.20 -11.47
CA GLN A 287 -5.84 38.13 -10.48
C GLN A 287 -6.01 36.76 -11.14
N MET A 288 -6.88 36.67 -12.14
CA MET A 288 -7.09 35.44 -12.91
C MET A 288 -5.87 35.13 -13.80
N GLU A 289 -5.28 36.14 -14.46
CA GLU A 289 -4.03 35.96 -15.23
C GLU A 289 -2.88 35.46 -14.35
N GLN A 290 -2.68 36.06 -13.17
CA GLN A 290 -1.67 35.60 -12.21
C GLN A 290 -1.94 34.17 -11.74
N ALA A 291 -3.19 33.83 -11.46
CA ALA A 291 -3.60 32.50 -11.03
C ALA A 291 -3.40 31.44 -12.13
N MET A 292 -3.72 31.77 -13.39
CA MET A 292 -3.47 30.91 -14.55
C MET A 292 -1.97 30.77 -14.85
N ALA A 293 -1.19 31.85 -14.72
CA ALA A 293 0.27 31.80 -14.85
C ALA A 293 0.89 30.88 -13.79
N GLN A 294 0.45 30.97 -12.54
CA GLN A 294 0.88 30.09 -11.47
C GLN A 294 0.46 28.63 -11.73
N MET A 295 -0.77 28.39 -12.20
CA MET A 295 -1.23 27.05 -12.58
C MET A 295 -0.39 26.46 -13.72
N SER A 296 0.01 27.28 -14.70
CA SER A 296 0.88 26.84 -15.80
C SER A 296 2.26 26.40 -15.30
N ALA A 297 2.84 27.15 -14.35
CA ALA A 297 4.11 26.80 -13.72
C ALA A 297 3.99 25.51 -12.87
N ASP A 298 2.91 25.37 -12.12
CA ASP A 298 2.62 24.17 -11.33
C ASP A 298 2.42 22.94 -12.23
N MET A 299 1.73 23.08 -13.36
CA MET A 299 1.58 22.01 -14.36
C MET A 299 2.90 21.64 -15.04
N ALA A 300 3.76 22.63 -15.33
CA ALA A 300 5.10 22.38 -15.86
C ALA A 300 5.96 21.59 -14.85
N LEU A 301 5.85 21.90 -13.56
CA LEU A 301 6.53 21.17 -12.48
C LEU A 301 6.02 19.72 -12.39
N ILE A 302 4.70 19.53 -12.40
CA ILE A 302 4.04 18.21 -12.42
C ILE A 302 4.54 17.38 -13.61
N ALA A 303 4.55 17.96 -14.80
CA ALA A 303 5.01 17.29 -16.02
C ALA A 303 6.50 16.94 -15.96
N ALA A 304 7.34 17.84 -15.42
CA ALA A 304 8.77 17.60 -15.26
C ALA A 304 9.05 16.44 -14.29
N GLU A 305 8.31 16.34 -13.18
CA GLU A 305 8.44 15.24 -12.22
C GLU A 305 8.05 13.89 -12.84
N HIS A 306 6.96 13.84 -13.62
CA HIS A 306 6.58 12.63 -14.37
C HIS A 306 7.68 12.19 -15.36
N ARG A 307 8.29 13.14 -16.09
CA ARG A 307 9.43 12.84 -16.99
C ARG A 307 10.63 12.32 -16.21
N ARG A 308 10.95 12.91 -15.06
CA ARG A 308 12.05 12.49 -14.19
C ARG A 308 11.86 11.07 -13.68
N GLN A 309 10.64 10.73 -13.27
CA GLN A 309 10.30 9.38 -12.82
C GLN A 309 10.40 8.36 -13.95
N ALA A 310 9.86 8.67 -15.13
CA ALA A 310 9.99 7.81 -16.30
C ALA A 310 11.46 7.57 -16.66
N LYS A 311 12.29 8.61 -16.63
CA LYS A 311 13.74 8.49 -16.85
C LYS A 311 14.39 7.60 -15.79
N LYS A 312 14.07 7.80 -14.50
CA LYS A 312 14.60 6.98 -13.40
C LYS A 312 14.20 5.51 -13.54
N GLN A 313 12.95 5.23 -13.91
CA GLN A 313 12.47 3.87 -14.18
C GLN A 313 13.21 3.21 -15.34
N ARG A 314 13.41 3.94 -16.44
CA ARG A 314 14.21 3.46 -17.59
C ARG A 314 15.64 3.13 -17.18
N TRP A 315 16.29 4.00 -16.40
CA TRP A 315 17.64 3.74 -15.88
C TRP A 315 17.70 2.56 -14.93
N MET A 316 16.72 2.42 -14.02
CA MET A 316 16.64 1.23 -13.16
C MET A 316 16.48 -0.03 -14.00
N LEU A 317 15.58 -0.05 -14.98
CA LEU A 317 15.43 -1.19 -15.89
C LEU A 317 16.73 -1.49 -16.64
N ALA A 318 17.40 -0.47 -17.18
CA ALA A 318 18.67 -0.62 -17.89
C ALA A 318 19.80 -1.17 -17.00
N LEU A 319 19.78 -0.89 -15.69
CA LEU A 319 20.74 -1.44 -14.73
C LEU A 319 20.38 -2.87 -14.30
N PHE A 320 19.11 -3.14 -14.03
CA PHE A 320 18.67 -4.44 -13.52
C PHE A 320 18.64 -5.53 -14.60
N LEU A 321 18.35 -5.17 -15.86
CA LEU A 321 18.29 -6.12 -16.96
C LEU A 321 19.61 -6.87 -17.21
N PRO A 322 20.79 -6.20 -17.31
CA PRO A 322 22.06 -6.91 -17.41
C PRO A 322 22.41 -7.68 -16.14
N LEU A 323 22.04 -7.20 -14.95
CA LEU A 323 22.26 -7.93 -13.69
C LEU A 323 21.46 -9.24 -13.65
N ILE A 324 20.21 -9.23 -14.10
CA ILE A 324 19.36 -10.43 -14.22
C ILE A 324 19.93 -11.39 -15.25
N VAL A 325 20.37 -10.88 -16.41
CA VAL A 325 21.03 -11.69 -17.44
C VAL A 325 22.32 -12.33 -16.89
N LEU A 326 23.13 -11.57 -16.15
CA LEU A 326 24.34 -12.06 -15.50
C LEU A 326 24.02 -13.14 -14.46
N LEU A 327 23.01 -12.93 -13.62
CA LEU A 327 22.55 -13.91 -12.62
C LEU A 327 22.02 -15.21 -13.24
N MET A 328 21.29 -15.11 -14.36
CA MET A 328 20.83 -16.29 -15.10
C MET A 328 21.95 -17.01 -15.84
N ALA A 329 22.94 -16.28 -16.36
CA ALA A 329 24.11 -16.83 -17.03
C ALA A 329 25.17 -17.35 -16.05
N TRP A 330 25.16 -16.90 -14.79
CA TRP A 330 26.10 -17.26 -13.74
C TRP A 330 26.39 -18.77 -13.59
N PRO A 331 25.39 -19.68 -13.57
CA PRO A 331 25.67 -21.12 -13.49
C PRO A 331 26.41 -21.68 -14.72
N TRP A 332 26.29 -21.05 -15.88
CA TRP A 332 27.02 -21.43 -17.09
C TRP A 332 28.45 -20.87 -17.10
N ILE A 333 28.60 -19.62 -16.64
CA ILE A 333 29.90 -18.97 -16.46
C ILE A 333 30.75 -19.75 -15.44
N MET A 334 30.17 -20.15 -14.31
CA MET A 334 30.85 -20.97 -13.29
C MET A 334 31.26 -22.35 -13.82
N ARG A 335 30.44 -22.98 -14.68
CA ARG A 335 30.79 -24.26 -15.32
C ARG A 335 31.92 -24.14 -16.33
N LEU A 336 32.04 -23.00 -17.01
CA LEU A 336 33.12 -22.71 -17.95
C LEU A 336 34.46 -22.43 -17.26
N TRP A 337 34.43 -21.87 -16.04
CA TRP A 337 35.62 -21.60 -15.23
C TRP A 337 36.12 -22.81 -14.40
N ALA A 338 35.28 -23.84 -14.24
CA ALA A 338 35.65 -25.07 -13.53
C ALA A 338 36.28 -26.15 -14.44
N ARG A 339 36.53 -25.85 -15.72
CA ARG A 339 37.26 -26.68 -16.68
C ARG A 339 38.61 -26.03 -16.98
#